data_AF-A0A7X0LSJ6-F1
#
_entry.id   AF-A0A7X0LSJ6-F1
#
_cell.length_a   1.000
_cell.length_b   1.000
_cell.length_c   1.000
_cell.angle_alpha   90.00
_cell.angle_beta   90.00
_cell.angle_gamma   90.00
#
_symmetry.space_group_name_H-M   'P 1'
#
loop_
_entity.id
_entity.type
_entity.pdbx_description
1 polymer ?
#
loop_
_entity_poly.entity_id
_entity_poly.type
_entity_poly.pdbx_seq_one_letter_code
_entity_poly.pdbx_strand_id
1 'polypeptide(L)'
;MYALPLGDDARLAPLEPWHAQEFLAHINRARPLVDPWIPWATFSTDLASATAVLQRYADRQAADTGRIHGIRLDGVLVGGVMFPHFDAASGVCEIGCWLEEAGQGRGLVTRACRALIDWAFTERGMSRIEWVASTHNARSIAVARRLGMTREGIMRQRTPYRGERLDCEMWSLLAEERPLPERAPDDGTDVTDKAELDRLTTEFLGAFTNTGGRRPHVGVIREVFIPEGMIVSNVGGKPVVYDLEAFIEPRQRMLTDGTLTEFCEWEVGERTEIFGTVAHRFSEYRKTGVMDGERFEGTGHKTTQFVRTPDGWRMSSLAWDDMDRGA
;
A
#
# COMPACT_ATOMS: atom_id res chain seq x y z
N MET A 1 -8.49 -15.17 -16.64
CA MET A 1 -7.09 -14.85 -16.32
C MET A 1 -7.10 -13.83 -15.19
N TYR A 2 -6.39 -14.09 -14.10
CA TYR A 2 -6.26 -13.11 -13.02
C TYR A 2 -5.32 -11.99 -13.47
N ALA A 3 -5.73 -10.73 -13.27
CA ALA A 3 -4.93 -9.56 -13.57
C ALA A 3 -5.03 -8.58 -12.40
N LEU A 4 -3.90 -7.99 -12.02
CA LEU A 4 -3.82 -6.99 -10.97
C LEU A 4 -4.00 -5.60 -11.59
N PRO A 5 -4.95 -4.77 -11.13
CA PRO A 5 -5.05 -3.39 -11.57
C PRO A 5 -3.81 -2.61 -11.11
N LEU A 6 -3.22 -1.83 -12.02
CA LEU A 6 -2.17 -0.88 -11.67
C LEU A 6 -2.73 0.54 -11.52
N GLY A 7 -3.95 0.82 -11.99
CA GLY A 7 -4.52 2.18 -12.14
C GLY A 7 -4.30 2.72 -13.55
N ASP A 8 -4.95 3.84 -13.91
CA ASP A 8 -4.87 4.46 -15.25
C ASP A 8 -5.19 3.47 -16.40
N ASP A 9 -6.21 2.63 -16.23
CA ASP A 9 -6.57 1.54 -17.15
C ASP A 9 -5.45 0.52 -17.42
N ALA A 10 -4.39 0.54 -16.62
CA ALA A 10 -3.29 -0.39 -16.72
C ALA A 10 -3.49 -1.62 -15.83
N ARG A 11 -3.00 -2.76 -16.31
CA ARG A 11 -3.12 -4.06 -15.64
C ARG A 11 -1.82 -4.86 -15.75
N LEU A 12 -1.50 -5.60 -14.69
CA LEU A 12 -0.40 -6.54 -14.63
C LEU A 12 -0.94 -7.98 -14.69
N ALA A 13 -0.42 -8.81 -15.58
CA ALA A 13 -0.79 -10.22 -15.68
C ALA A 13 0.38 -11.09 -16.14
N PRO A 14 0.37 -12.41 -15.89
CA PRO A 14 1.38 -13.32 -16.42
C PRO A 14 1.54 -13.23 -17.95
N LEU A 15 2.77 -13.33 -18.43
CA LEU A 15 3.05 -13.48 -19.87
C LEU A 15 3.33 -14.96 -20.19
N GLU A 16 2.29 -15.63 -20.64
CA GLU A 16 2.31 -17.03 -21.06
C GLU A 16 2.66 -17.22 -22.56
N PRO A 17 3.12 -18.42 -22.99
CA PRO A 17 3.55 -18.68 -24.36
C PRO A 17 2.55 -18.30 -25.46
N TRP A 18 1.24 -18.43 -25.20
CA TRP A 18 0.22 -18.06 -26.18
C TRP A 18 0.11 -16.54 -26.43
N HIS A 19 0.73 -15.70 -25.60
CA HIS A 19 0.88 -14.27 -25.84
C HIS A 19 2.05 -13.93 -26.78
N ALA A 20 2.75 -14.91 -27.35
CA ALA A 20 3.98 -14.67 -28.13
C ALA A 20 3.80 -13.65 -29.28
N GLN A 21 2.63 -13.64 -29.93
CA GLN A 21 2.34 -12.66 -31.00
C GLN A 21 2.27 -11.22 -30.45
N GLU A 22 1.56 -11.02 -29.34
CA GLU A 22 1.47 -9.72 -28.66
C GLU A 22 2.84 -9.27 -28.13
N PHE A 23 3.57 -10.21 -27.52
CA PHE A 23 4.92 -9.98 -27.02
C PHE A 23 5.89 -9.57 -28.13
N LEU A 24 5.89 -10.27 -29.27
CA LEU A 24 6.73 -9.91 -30.42
C LEU A 24 6.39 -8.50 -30.94
N ALA A 25 5.10 -8.19 -31.07
CA ALA A 25 4.66 -6.87 -31.51
C ALA A 25 5.14 -5.76 -30.56
N HIS A 26 5.05 -6.00 -29.25
CA HIS A 26 5.60 -5.12 -28.22
C HIS A 26 7.12 -4.97 -28.34
N ILE A 27 7.86 -6.07 -28.47
CA ILE A 27 9.33 -5.99 -28.57
C ILE A 27 9.80 -5.25 -29.82
N ASN A 28 9.09 -5.36 -30.93
CA ASN A 28 9.41 -4.58 -32.13
C ASN A 28 9.29 -3.06 -31.89
N ARG A 29 8.31 -2.62 -31.09
CA ARG A 29 8.17 -1.21 -30.70
C ARG A 29 9.19 -0.80 -29.63
N ALA A 30 9.43 -1.65 -28.65
CA ALA A 30 10.30 -1.36 -27.51
C ALA A 30 11.81 -1.41 -27.83
N ARG A 31 12.21 -2.16 -28.87
CA ARG A 31 13.60 -2.51 -29.19
C ARG A 31 14.59 -1.34 -29.09
N PRO A 32 14.31 -0.14 -29.66
CA PRO A 32 15.26 0.99 -29.58
C PRO A 32 15.64 1.40 -28.16
N LEU A 33 14.75 1.15 -27.19
CA LEU A 33 14.91 1.53 -25.79
C LEU A 33 15.41 0.41 -24.88
N VAL A 34 15.09 -0.86 -25.22
CA VAL A 34 15.34 -2.00 -24.33
C VAL A 34 16.54 -2.86 -24.74
N ASP A 35 16.94 -2.85 -26.02
CA ASP A 35 18.04 -3.66 -26.56
C ASP A 35 19.36 -3.53 -25.76
N PRO A 36 19.75 -2.35 -25.24
CA PRO A 36 20.99 -2.24 -24.46
C PRO A 36 20.95 -2.89 -23.08
N TRP A 37 19.75 -3.17 -22.56
CA TRP A 37 19.56 -3.50 -21.13
C TRP A 37 18.95 -4.87 -20.91
N ILE A 38 18.22 -5.39 -21.91
CA ILE A 38 17.43 -6.61 -21.82
C ILE A 38 17.92 -7.59 -22.89
N PRO A 39 18.77 -8.57 -22.53
CA PRO A 39 19.45 -9.42 -23.50
C PRO A 39 18.51 -10.17 -24.45
N TRP A 40 17.33 -10.58 -23.98
CA TRP A 40 16.36 -11.30 -24.82
C TRP A 40 15.63 -10.41 -25.82
N ALA A 41 15.65 -9.08 -25.67
CA ALA A 41 15.10 -8.19 -26.68
C ALA A 41 15.87 -8.33 -28.00
N THR A 42 17.21 -8.43 -27.93
CA THR A 42 18.08 -8.67 -29.08
C THR A 42 17.73 -9.97 -29.81
N PHE A 43 17.32 -11.02 -29.07
CA PHE A 43 17.07 -12.35 -29.64
C PHE A 43 15.62 -12.60 -30.06
N SER A 44 14.66 -11.79 -29.61
CA SER A 44 13.23 -11.97 -29.94
C SER A 44 12.90 -11.22 -31.24
N THR A 45 13.22 -11.80 -32.39
CA THR A 45 13.09 -11.17 -33.72
C THR A 45 11.95 -11.72 -34.58
N ASP A 46 11.38 -12.86 -34.18
CA ASP A 46 10.28 -13.54 -34.86
C ASP A 46 9.37 -14.25 -33.85
N LEU A 47 8.28 -14.86 -34.34
CA LEU A 47 7.31 -15.51 -33.46
C LEU A 47 7.91 -16.73 -32.73
N ALA A 48 8.81 -17.47 -33.38
CA ALA A 48 9.42 -18.66 -32.79
C ALA A 48 10.32 -18.28 -31.62
N SER A 49 11.20 -17.29 -31.79
CA SER A 49 12.08 -16.76 -30.76
C SER A 49 11.30 -16.08 -29.62
N ALA A 50 10.25 -15.32 -29.94
CA ALA A 50 9.33 -14.75 -28.93
C ALA A 50 8.65 -15.85 -28.10
N THR A 51 8.15 -16.90 -28.76
CA THR A 51 7.54 -18.07 -28.09
C THR A 51 8.56 -18.76 -27.19
N ALA A 52 9.79 -18.96 -27.66
CA ALA A 52 10.85 -19.60 -26.87
C ALA A 52 11.20 -18.81 -25.60
N VAL A 53 11.19 -17.47 -25.65
CA VAL A 53 11.42 -16.63 -24.46
C VAL A 53 10.30 -16.83 -23.43
N LEU A 54 9.04 -16.81 -23.85
CA LEU A 54 7.91 -16.99 -22.95
C LEU A 54 7.83 -18.44 -22.43
N GLN A 55 8.12 -19.43 -23.27
CA GLN A 55 8.20 -20.83 -22.85
C GLN A 55 9.26 -21.04 -21.78
N ARG A 56 10.46 -20.47 -21.97
CA ARG A 56 11.52 -20.55 -20.95
C ARG A 56 11.06 -19.98 -19.61
N TYR A 57 10.32 -18.87 -19.59
CA TYR A 57 9.79 -18.35 -18.33
C TYR A 57 8.62 -19.16 -17.76
N ALA A 58 7.80 -19.78 -18.60
CA ALA A 58 6.78 -20.73 -18.15
C ALA A 58 7.42 -21.95 -17.47
N ASP A 59 8.47 -22.52 -18.06
CA ASP A 59 9.22 -23.64 -17.49
C ASP A 59 9.90 -23.22 -16.17
N ARG A 60 10.49 -22.03 -16.13
CA ARG A 60 11.09 -21.48 -14.90
C ARG A 60 10.06 -21.20 -13.82
N GLN A 61 8.86 -20.78 -14.17
CA GLN A 61 7.78 -20.56 -13.22
C GLN A 61 7.32 -21.89 -12.63
N ALA A 62 7.19 -22.94 -13.47
CA ALA A 62 6.87 -24.28 -13.02
C ALA A 62 7.97 -24.88 -12.11
N ALA A 63 9.24 -24.56 -12.40
CA ALA A 63 10.39 -24.94 -11.58
C ALA A 63 10.65 -24.00 -10.38
N ASP A 64 9.84 -22.96 -10.19
CA ASP A 64 10.02 -21.93 -9.15
C ASP A 64 11.35 -21.17 -9.18
N THR A 65 11.95 -21.01 -10.36
CA THR A 65 13.26 -20.36 -10.55
C THR A 65 13.23 -19.01 -11.26
N GLY A 66 12.05 -18.57 -11.72
CA GLY A 66 11.87 -17.29 -12.40
C GLY A 66 10.47 -17.12 -12.96
N ARG A 67 10.04 -15.87 -13.21
CA ARG A 67 8.67 -15.54 -13.65
C ARG A 67 8.67 -14.28 -14.52
N ILE A 68 7.68 -14.13 -15.40
CA ILE A 68 7.53 -12.94 -16.25
C ILE A 68 6.06 -12.48 -16.29
N HIS A 69 5.87 -11.17 -16.17
CA HIS A 69 4.56 -10.52 -16.19
C HIS A 69 4.58 -9.34 -17.15
N GLY A 70 3.45 -9.12 -17.81
CA GLY A 70 3.24 -8.06 -18.78
C GLY A 70 2.39 -6.94 -18.18
N ILE A 71 2.79 -5.70 -18.48
CA ILE A 71 2.04 -4.49 -18.16
C ILE A 71 1.26 -4.11 -19.41
N ARG A 72 -0.07 -4.12 -19.32
CA ARG A 72 -0.97 -3.66 -20.39
C ARG A 72 -1.55 -2.31 -20.00
N LEU A 73 -1.56 -1.36 -20.93
CA LEU A 73 -2.23 -0.06 -20.83
C LEU A 73 -3.28 -0.01 -21.94
N ASP A 74 -4.54 0.27 -21.59
CA ASP A 74 -5.66 0.25 -22.54
C ASP A 74 -5.75 -1.07 -23.34
N GLY A 75 -5.42 -2.18 -22.70
CA GLY A 75 -5.39 -3.51 -23.31
C GLY A 75 -4.17 -3.83 -24.18
N VAL A 76 -3.25 -2.88 -24.37
CA VAL A 76 -2.03 -3.06 -25.18
C VAL A 76 -0.84 -3.34 -24.27
N LEU A 77 -0.08 -4.41 -24.51
CA LEU A 77 1.19 -4.67 -23.82
C LEU A 77 2.19 -3.55 -24.09
N VAL A 78 2.61 -2.84 -23.05
CA VAL A 78 3.57 -1.70 -23.11
C VAL A 78 4.86 -1.97 -22.34
N GLY A 79 4.99 -3.10 -21.66
CA GLY A 79 6.18 -3.43 -20.89
C GLY A 79 5.98 -4.64 -20.00
N GLY A 80 6.83 -4.80 -19.00
CA GLY A 80 6.70 -5.87 -18.04
C GLY A 80 7.72 -5.85 -16.92
N VAL A 81 7.49 -6.76 -15.98
CA VAL A 81 8.36 -7.01 -14.83
C VAL A 81 8.58 -8.51 -14.71
N MET A 82 9.72 -8.91 -14.17
CA MET A 82 10.12 -10.30 -14.08
C MET A 82 10.94 -10.56 -12.84
N PHE A 83 10.96 -11.83 -12.43
CA PHE A 83 12.02 -12.37 -11.59
C PHE A 83 13.01 -13.10 -12.49
N PRO A 84 14.14 -12.48 -12.90
CA PRO A 84 15.13 -13.13 -13.75
C PRO A 84 15.87 -14.24 -13.03
N HIS A 85 15.84 -14.27 -11.69
CA HIS A 85 16.29 -15.35 -10.81
C HIS A 85 15.40 -15.37 -9.57
N PHE A 86 15.01 -16.56 -9.11
CA PHE A 86 14.21 -16.75 -7.91
C PHE A 86 14.76 -17.98 -7.17
N ASP A 87 15.36 -17.78 -6.01
CA ASP A 87 15.91 -18.86 -5.18
C ASP A 87 15.20 -18.86 -3.82
N ALA A 88 14.12 -19.63 -3.76
CA ALA A 88 13.32 -19.75 -2.56
C ALA A 88 14.07 -20.41 -1.40
N ALA A 89 15.09 -21.22 -1.68
CA ALA A 89 15.84 -21.94 -0.65
C ALA A 89 16.81 -21.01 0.09
N SER A 90 17.46 -20.07 -0.61
CA SER A 90 18.28 -19.04 0.02
C SER A 90 17.48 -17.81 0.46
N GLY A 91 16.24 -17.65 0.00
CA GLY A 91 15.40 -16.50 0.28
C GLY A 91 15.80 -15.25 -0.52
N VAL A 92 16.45 -15.43 -1.67
CA VAL A 92 16.95 -14.35 -2.52
C VAL A 92 16.29 -14.42 -3.90
N CYS A 93 15.81 -13.29 -4.40
CA CYS A 93 15.36 -13.18 -5.79
C CYS A 93 15.83 -11.87 -6.43
N GLU A 94 15.90 -11.85 -7.76
CA GLU A 94 16.20 -10.65 -8.55
C GLU A 94 14.92 -10.15 -9.18
N ILE A 95 14.68 -8.84 -9.21
CA ILE A 95 13.59 -8.23 -9.97
C ILE A 95 14.14 -7.38 -11.12
N GLY A 96 13.51 -7.48 -12.29
CA GLY A 96 13.86 -6.72 -13.48
C GLY A 96 12.62 -6.18 -14.18
N CYS A 97 12.80 -5.17 -15.04
CA CYS A 97 11.71 -4.54 -15.77
C CYS A 97 12.11 -4.10 -17.19
N TRP A 98 11.12 -3.89 -18.04
CA TRP A 98 11.27 -3.18 -19.31
C TRP A 98 9.99 -2.41 -19.64
N LEU A 99 10.11 -1.36 -20.45
CA LEU A 99 9.00 -0.49 -20.83
C LEU A 99 9.27 0.14 -22.20
N GLU A 100 8.25 0.21 -23.05
CA GLU A 100 8.32 1.01 -24.27
C GLU A 100 8.03 2.49 -24.00
N GLU A 101 8.12 3.33 -25.03
CA GLU A 101 7.89 4.78 -24.90
C GLU A 101 6.47 5.13 -24.42
N ALA A 102 5.44 4.47 -24.96
CA ALA A 102 4.04 4.72 -24.62
C ALA A 102 3.71 4.49 -23.13
N GLY A 103 4.47 3.64 -22.44
CA GLY A 103 4.28 3.36 -21.02
C GLY A 103 5.01 4.32 -20.07
N GLN A 104 5.90 5.18 -20.58
CA GLN A 104 6.74 6.06 -19.75
C GLN A 104 5.95 7.19 -19.09
N GLY A 105 6.50 7.76 -18.01
CA GLY A 105 5.90 8.89 -17.30
C GLY A 105 4.70 8.56 -16.39
N ARG A 106 4.23 7.30 -16.39
CA ARG A 106 3.01 6.86 -15.69
C ARG A 106 3.27 6.04 -14.41
N GLY A 107 4.52 5.91 -13.99
CA GLY A 107 4.88 5.10 -12.80
C GLY A 107 4.55 3.60 -12.89
N LEU A 108 4.23 3.08 -14.08
CA LEU A 108 3.75 1.70 -14.26
C LEU A 108 4.73 0.65 -13.77
N VAL A 109 6.00 0.77 -14.12
CA VAL A 109 7.07 -0.14 -13.67
C VAL A 109 7.18 -0.13 -12.15
N THR A 110 7.17 1.04 -11.52
CA THR A 110 7.28 1.15 -10.06
C THR A 110 6.11 0.46 -9.36
N ARG A 111 4.86 0.71 -9.82
CA ARG A 111 3.66 0.05 -9.27
C ARG A 111 3.71 -1.48 -9.46
N ALA A 112 4.10 -1.94 -10.65
CA ALA A 112 4.22 -3.36 -10.95
C ALA A 112 5.32 -4.05 -10.13
N CYS A 113 6.48 -3.40 -9.98
CA CYS A 113 7.57 -3.92 -9.15
C CYS A 113 7.18 -3.97 -7.67
N ARG A 114 6.48 -2.96 -7.14
CA ARG A 114 5.96 -2.98 -5.75
C ARG A 114 5.06 -4.19 -5.51
N ALA A 115 4.13 -4.48 -6.42
CA ALA A 115 3.27 -5.66 -6.29
C ALA A 115 4.05 -6.99 -6.26
N LEU A 116 5.09 -7.12 -7.09
CA LEU A 116 5.97 -8.30 -7.08
C LEU A 116 6.80 -8.38 -5.80
N ILE A 117 7.34 -7.26 -5.34
CA ILE A 117 8.12 -7.16 -4.10
C ILE A 117 7.27 -7.56 -2.90
N ASP A 118 6.06 -7.01 -2.80
CA ASP A 118 5.12 -7.35 -1.74
C ASP A 118 4.82 -8.85 -1.75
N TRP A 119 4.45 -9.42 -2.90
CA TRP A 119 4.22 -10.86 -3.02
C TRP A 119 5.45 -11.71 -2.64
N ALA A 120 6.65 -11.30 -3.05
CA ALA A 120 7.88 -12.02 -2.74
C ALA A 120 8.16 -12.03 -1.23
N PHE A 121 7.92 -10.92 -0.53
CA PHE A 121 8.12 -10.85 0.92
C PHE A 121 6.98 -11.49 1.71
N THR A 122 5.71 -11.23 1.37
CA THR A 122 4.57 -11.67 2.20
C THR A 122 4.17 -13.11 1.92
N GLU A 123 3.99 -13.47 0.64
CA GLU A 123 3.48 -14.79 0.27
C GLU A 123 4.60 -15.82 0.16
N ARG A 124 5.77 -15.37 -0.33
CA ARG A 124 6.90 -16.27 -0.57
C ARG A 124 7.91 -16.29 0.57
N GLY A 125 7.89 -15.32 1.48
CA GLY A 125 8.83 -15.26 2.60
C GLY A 125 10.27 -15.05 2.15
N MET A 126 10.50 -14.35 1.04
CA MET A 126 11.87 -13.98 0.64
C MET A 126 12.47 -13.03 1.68
N SER A 127 13.79 -13.12 1.87
CA SER A 127 14.53 -12.22 2.79
C SER A 127 15.13 -11.03 2.06
N ARG A 128 15.40 -11.18 0.75
CA ARG A 128 16.15 -10.22 -0.05
C ARG A 128 15.70 -10.18 -1.51
N ILE A 129 15.60 -8.97 -2.04
CA ILE A 129 15.34 -8.70 -3.45
C ILE A 129 16.49 -7.90 -4.03
N GLU A 130 17.02 -8.34 -5.16
CA GLU A 130 18.14 -7.72 -5.86
C GLU A 130 17.69 -7.04 -7.15
N TRP A 131 18.44 -6.01 -7.55
CA TRP A 131 18.27 -5.31 -8.81
C TRP A 131 19.63 -5.00 -9.42
N VAL A 132 19.85 -5.48 -10.64
CA VAL A 132 21.09 -5.26 -11.38
C VAL A 132 20.83 -4.38 -12.58
N ALA A 133 21.49 -3.22 -12.61
CA ALA A 133 21.36 -2.27 -13.71
C ALA A 133 22.73 -1.84 -14.22
N SER A 134 22.91 -1.71 -15.54
CA SER A 134 24.11 -1.06 -16.07
C SER A 134 24.25 0.35 -15.50
N THR A 135 25.48 0.76 -15.19
CA THR A 135 25.81 2.13 -14.76
C THR A 135 25.37 3.19 -15.78
N HIS A 136 25.17 2.81 -17.05
CA HIS A 136 24.71 3.71 -18.12
C HIS A 136 23.17 3.79 -18.21
N ASN A 137 22.44 2.94 -17.47
CA ASN A 137 20.98 2.89 -17.49
C ASN A 137 20.37 3.74 -16.37
N ALA A 138 20.43 5.07 -16.53
CA ALA A 138 19.91 6.02 -15.54
C ALA A 138 18.42 5.80 -15.21
N ARG A 139 17.62 5.33 -16.18
CA ARG A 139 16.18 5.06 -15.97
C ARG A 139 15.95 3.88 -15.04
N SER A 140 16.67 2.77 -15.24
CA SER A 140 16.60 1.59 -14.38
C SER A 140 17.12 1.90 -12.96
N ILE A 141 18.24 2.64 -12.85
CA ILE A 141 18.77 3.10 -11.56
C ILE A 141 17.75 3.98 -10.82
N ALA A 142 17.04 4.87 -11.54
CA ALA A 142 15.99 5.69 -10.94
C ALA A 142 14.79 4.86 -10.47
N VAL A 143 14.51 3.70 -11.06
CA VAL A 143 13.47 2.78 -10.56
C VAL A 143 13.92 2.13 -9.26
N ALA A 144 15.13 1.57 -9.19
CA ALA A 144 15.68 0.98 -7.97
C ALA A 144 15.63 1.95 -6.79
N ARG A 145 16.01 3.22 -7.00
CA ARG A 145 15.90 4.28 -5.98
C ARG A 145 14.47 4.53 -5.52
N ARG A 146 13.50 4.61 -6.44
CA ARG A 146 12.07 4.83 -6.10
C ARG A 146 11.45 3.64 -5.35
N LEU A 147 12.01 2.45 -5.53
CA LEU A 147 11.61 1.25 -4.80
C LEU A 147 12.26 1.18 -3.40
N GLY A 148 13.03 2.19 -3.00
CA GLY A 148 13.68 2.22 -1.69
C GLY A 148 14.89 1.29 -1.59
N MET A 149 15.42 0.80 -2.71
CA MET A 149 16.55 -0.11 -2.70
C MET A 149 17.85 0.62 -2.31
N THR A 150 18.72 -0.08 -1.60
CA THR A 150 20.07 0.38 -1.23
C THR A 150 21.08 -0.06 -2.28
N ARG A 151 21.97 0.85 -2.70
CA ARG A 151 23.08 0.54 -3.60
C ARG A 151 24.22 -0.10 -2.82
N GLU A 152 24.59 -1.32 -3.17
CA GLU A 152 25.65 -2.06 -2.47
C GLU A 152 27.02 -1.92 -3.16
N GLY A 153 27.06 -1.73 -4.47
CA GLY A 153 28.34 -1.58 -5.16
C GLY A 153 28.28 -1.61 -6.69
N ILE A 154 29.46 -1.63 -7.30
CA ILE A 154 29.66 -1.75 -8.74
C ILE A 154 30.29 -3.11 -9.05
N MET A 155 29.60 -3.89 -9.87
CA MET A 155 30.11 -5.10 -10.50
C MET A 155 30.83 -4.73 -11.80
N ARG A 156 32.16 -4.70 -11.75
CA ARG A 156 33.00 -4.36 -12.91
C ARG A 156 32.87 -5.40 -14.02
N GLN A 157 32.70 -4.94 -15.26
CA GLN A 157 32.60 -5.77 -16.46
C GLN A 157 31.58 -6.92 -16.32
N ARG A 158 30.43 -6.66 -15.69
CA ARG A 158 29.43 -7.70 -15.41
C ARG A 158 28.70 -8.17 -16.66
N THR A 159 28.23 -7.25 -17.50
CA THR A 159 27.28 -7.57 -18.58
C THR A 159 27.94 -7.41 -19.96
N PRO A 160 28.03 -8.47 -20.79
CA PRO A 160 28.49 -8.34 -22.16
C PRO A 160 27.45 -7.60 -23.01
N TYR A 161 27.87 -6.62 -23.79
CA TYR A 161 27.02 -5.90 -24.73
C TYR A 161 27.83 -5.46 -25.95
N ARG A 162 27.42 -5.89 -27.15
CA ARG A 162 28.02 -5.51 -28.46
C ARG A 162 29.57 -5.56 -28.51
N GLY A 163 30.15 -6.61 -27.93
CA GLY A 163 31.61 -6.83 -27.93
C GLY A 163 32.35 -6.16 -26.76
N GLU A 164 31.66 -5.37 -25.93
CA GLU A 164 32.19 -4.76 -24.72
C GLU A 164 31.59 -5.41 -23.47
N ARG A 165 32.11 -5.04 -22.29
CA ARG A 165 31.54 -5.44 -21.00
C ARG A 165 31.22 -4.20 -20.17
N LEU A 166 29.95 -4.06 -19.81
CA LEU A 166 29.41 -2.94 -19.04
C LEU A 166 29.55 -3.20 -17.54
N ASP A 167 29.90 -2.16 -16.81
CA ASP A 167 29.80 -2.11 -15.35
C ASP A 167 28.33 -2.00 -14.94
N CYS A 168 27.95 -2.74 -13.89
CA CYS A 168 26.58 -2.74 -13.35
C CYS A 168 26.57 -2.34 -11.88
N GLU A 169 25.54 -1.61 -11.46
CA GLU A 169 25.23 -1.37 -10.06
C GLU A 169 24.42 -2.54 -9.50
N MET A 170 24.83 -3.01 -8.32
CA MET A 170 24.03 -3.93 -7.49
C MET A 170 23.22 -3.11 -6.49
N TRP A 171 21.93 -3.36 -6.47
CA TRP A 171 20.97 -2.78 -5.54
C TRP A 171 20.23 -3.88 -4.82
N SER A 172 19.84 -3.65 -3.58
CA SER A 172 19.08 -4.61 -2.78
C SER A 172 18.00 -3.95 -1.93
N LEU A 173 16.99 -4.74 -1.60
CA LEU A 173 15.99 -4.42 -0.59
C LEU A 173 15.83 -5.64 0.32
N LEU A 174 15.96 -5.45 1.63
CA LEU A 174 15.70 -6.48 2.62
C LEU A 174 14.23 -6.47 3.06
N ALA A 175 13.72 -7.61 3.51
CA ALA A 175 12.33 -7.73 3.97
C ALA A 175 12.02 -6.76 5.14
N GLU A 176 13.00 -6.49 6.01
CA GLU A 176 12.89 -5.56 7.14
C GLU A 176 12.96 -4.08 6.72
N GLU A 177 13.59 -3.80 5.59
CA GLU A 177 13.70 -2.46 4.99
C GLU A 177 12.49 -2.13 4.13
N ARG A 178 11.61 -3.11 3.90
CA ARG A 178 10.34 -2.91 3.21
C ARG A 178 9.66 -1.72 3.88
N PRO A 179 9.42 -0.62 3.13
CA PRO A 179 8.52 0.41 3.61
C PRO A 179 7.20 -0.31 3.90
N LEU A 180 6.73 -0.25 5.16
CA LEU A 180 5.35 -0.66 5.47
C LEU A 180 4.47 -0.13 4.35
N PRO A 181 3.60 -0.97 3.76
CA PRO A 181 2.97 -0.67 2.48
C PRO A 181 2.52 0.78 2.44
N GLU A 182 3.14 1.55 1.55
CA GLU A 182 2.66 2.90 1.28
C GLU A 182 1.20 2.73 0.86
N ARG A 183 0.35 3.34 1.67
CA ARG A 183 -1.10 3.28 1.83
C ARG A 183 -1.96 3.24 0.55
N ALA A 184 -1.74 2.34 -0.41
CA ALA A 184 -2.33 2.43 -1.76
C ALA A 184 -2.14 3.82 -2.41
N PRO A 185 -2.21 3.95 -3.74
CA PRO A 185 -2.51 5.24 -4.32
C PRO A 185 -3.94 5.58 -3.88
N ASP A 186 -4.06 6.60 -3.03
CA ASP A 186 -5.27 7.37 -2.84
C ASP A 186 -5.88 7.63 -4.24
N ASP A 187 -7.06 7.10 -4.45
CA ASP A 187 -7.93 7.30 -5.59
C ASP A 187 -8.42 8.75 -5.62
N GLY A 188 -7.51 9.71 -5.84
CA GLY A 188 -7.87 11.11 -5.95
C GLY A 188 -8.46 11.69 -4.66
N THR A 189 -8.10 11.13 -3.51
CA THR A 189 -8.26 11.80 -2.22
C THR A 189 -7.56 13.14 -2.29
N ASP A 190 -8.36 14.19 -2.30
CA ASP A 190 -7.87 15.54 -2.14
C ASP A 190 -7.15 15.57 -0.79
N VAL A 191 -5.89 16.00 -0.75
CA VAL A 191 -5.08 16.02 0.49
C VAL A 191 -5.82 16.78 1.61
N THR A 192 -6.75 17.65 1.23
CA THR A 192 -7.69 18.34 2.11
C THR A 192 -8.74 17.44 2.76
N ASP A 193 -9.27 16.44 2.06
CA ASP A 193 -10.32 15.55 2.57
C ASP A 193 -9.80 14.68 3.70
N LYS A 194 -8.68 14.00 3.48
CA LYS A 194 -8.05 13.24 4.56
C LYS A 194 -7.73 14.14 5.75
N ALA A 195 -7.18 15.34 5.52
CA ALA A 195 -6.87 16.27 6.60
C ALA A 195 -8.14 16.70 7.37
N GLU A 196 -9.27 16.86 6.68
CA GLU A 196 -10.56 17.14 7.32
C GLU A 196 -11.05 15.94 8.16
N LEU A 197 -10.96 14.72 7.63
CA LEU A 197 -11.32 13.51 8.38
C LEU A 197 -10.42 13.31 9.62
N ASP A 198 -9.11 13.55 9.49
CA ASP A 198 -8.15 13.52 10.60
C ASP A 198 -8.51 14.56 11.68
N ARG A 199 -8.94 15.77 11.27
CA ARG A 199 -9.40 16.82 12.19
C ARG A 199 -10.66 16.38 12.93
N LEU A 200 -11.66 15.85 12.22
CA LEU A 200 -12.92 15.38 12.84
C LEU A 200 -12.66 14.27 13.85
N THR A 201 -11.82 13.29 13.52
CA THR A 201 -11.43 12.22 14.45
C THR A 201 -10.68 12.77 15.67
N THR A 202 -9.76 13.70 15.47
CA THR A 202 -9.01 14.35 16.56
C THR A 202 -9.94 15.13 17.49
N GLU A 203 -10.92 15.86 16.95
CA GLU A 203 -11.92 16.59 17.72
C GLU A 203 -12.83 15.65 18.52
N PHE A 204 -13.27 14.55 17.91
CA PHE A 204 -14.07 13.54 18.60
C PHE A 204 -13.33 12.91 19.78
N LEU A 205 -12.11 12.39 19.56
CA LEU A 205 -11.31 11.77 20.63
C LEU A 205 -10.95 12.80 21.73
N GLY A 206 -10.62 14.02 21.30
CA GLY A 206 -10.30 15.13 22.19
C GLY A 206 -11.47 15.61 23.05
N ALA A 207 -12.71 15.36 22.62
CA ALA A 207 -13.93 15.82 23.30
C ALA A 207 -14.01 15.38 24.77
N PHE A 208 -13.47 14.20 25.08
CA PHE A 208 -13.52 13.61 26.42
C PHE A 208 -12.30 13.95 27.29
N THR A 209 -11.26 14.56 26.73
CA THR A 209 -10.00 14.78 27.45
C THR A 209 -10.17 15.78 28.59
N ASN A 210 -9.84 15.38 29.82
CA ASN A 210 -9.87 16.24 31.01
C ASN A 210 -8.58 16.20 31.85
N THR A 211 -7.45 15.85 31.23
CA THR A 211 -6.11 15.89 31.84
C THR A 211 -5.55 17.31 31.94
N GLY A 212 -4.65 17.54 32.90
CA GLY A 212 -3.86 18.78 32.99
C GLY A 212 -4.67 20.07 33.17
N GLY A 213 -5.87 19.99 33.77
CA GLY A 213 -6.77 21.14 33.93
C GLY A 213 -7.59 21.51 32.68
N ARG A 214 -7.48 20.73 31.60
CA ARG A 214 -8.33 20.88 30.42
C ARG A 214 -9.77 20.52 30.78
N ARG A 215 -10.73 21.34 30.34
CA ARG A 215 -12.16 21.01 30.48
C ARG A 215 -12.60 20.14 29.31
N PRO A 216 -13.39 19.08 29.55
CA PRO A 216 -13.96 18.26 28.49
C PRO A 216 -14.92 19.11 27.64
N HIS A 217 -14.96 18.86 26.33
CA HIS A 217 -15.83 19.57 25.39
C HIS A 217 -16.71 18.57 24.61
N VAL A 218 -17.53 17.82 25.35
CA VAL A 218 -18.40 16.78 24.77
C VAL A 218 -19.43 17.34 23.78
N GLY A 219 -19.74 18.65 23.88
CA GLY A 219 -20.64 19.34 22.95
C GLY A 219 -20.20 19.30 21.48
N VAL A 220 -18.88 19.22 21.21
CA VAL A 220 -18.31 19.14 19.85
C VAL A 220 -18.82 17.94 19.05
N ILE A 221 -19.31 16.90 19.72
CA ILE A 221 -19.87 15.70 19.06
C ILE A 221 -21.05 16.09 18.15
N ARG A 222 -21.85 17.09 18.52
CA ARG A 222 -22.95 17.61 17.68
C ARG A 222 -22.46 18.33 16.44
N GLU A 223 -21.22 18.83 16.46
CA GLU A 223 -20.61 19.56 15.35
C GLU A 223 -19.91 18.61 14.38
N VAL A 224 -19.28 17.54 14.89
CA VAL A 224 -18.53 16.57 14.08
C VAL A 224 -19.41 15.47 13.48
N PHE A 225 -20.58 15.16 14.07
CA PHE A 225 -21.54 14.21 13.51
C PHE A 225 -22.65 14.91 12.70
N ILE A 226 -23.29 14.16 11.80
CA ILE A 226 -24.63 14.51 11.32
C ILE A 226 -25.66 14.33 12.45
N PRO A 227 -26.79 15.06 12.45
CA PRO A 227 -27.79 14.95 13.51
C PRO A 227 -28.31 13.52 13.77
N GLU A 228 -28.43 12.71 12.72
CA GLU A 228 -28.88 11.31 12.75
C GLU A 228 -27.74 10.31 13.04
N GLY A 229 -26.59 10.81 13.49
CA GLY A 229 -25.40 10.02 13.76
C GLY A 229 -25.61 8.96 14.84
N MET A 230 -25.05 7.77 14.61
CA MET A 230 -25.18 6.63 15.54
C MET A 230 -23.83 6.22 16.11
N ILE A 231 -23.79 5.96 17.42
CA ILE A 231 -22.60 5.52 18.12
C ILE A 231 -22.86 4.16 18.78
N VAL A 232 -22.00 3.17 18.55
CA VAL A 232 -22.20 1.77 18.95
C VAL A 232 -21.05 1.27 19.83
N SER A 233 -21.37 0.88 21.06
CA SER A 233 -20.45 0.16 21.95
C SER A 233 -20.59 -1.34 21.73
N ASN A 234 -19.51 -2.04 21.38
CA ASN A 234 -19.51 -3.51 21.35
C ASN A 234 -18.91 -4.16 22.62
N VAL A 235 -18.56 -3.35 23.61
CA VAL A 235 -17.98 -3.81 24.88
C VAL A 235 -18.99 -4.66 25.66
N GLY A 236 -18.55 -5.81 26.20
CA GLY A 236 -19.37 -6.66 27.08
C GLY A 236 -20.29 -7.66 26.37
N GLY A 237 -20.05 -7.96 25.10
CA GLY A 237 -20.69 -9.07 24.37
C GLY A 237 -22.11 -8.82 23.86
N LYS A 238 -22.71 -7.64 24.14
CA LYS A 238 -23.95 -7.18 23.53
C LYS A 238 -23.80 -5.74 23.03
N PRO A 239 -24.04 -5.47 21.73
CA PRO A 239 -23.98 -4.11 21.20
C PRO A 239 -24.98 -3.19 21.90
N VAL A 240 -24.51 -2.02 22.35
CA VAL A 240 -25.34 -0.92 22.83
C VAL A 240 -25.27 0.21 21.82
N VAL A 241 -26.42 0.63 21.32
CA VAL A 241 -26.55 1.66 20.29
C VAL A 241 -27.07 2.95 20.90
N TYR A 242 -26.41 4.06 20.61
CA TYR A 242 -26.74 5.39 21.08
C TYR A 242 -27.02 6.31 19.89
N ASP A 243 -28.05 7.14 19.99
CA ASP A 243 -28.07 8.41 19.27
C ASP A 243 -27.10 9.40 19.96
N LEU A 244 -26.89 10.57 19.35
CA LEU A 244 -25.92 11.54 19.86
C LEU A 244 -26.26 12.02 21.28
N GLU A 245 -27.52 12.29 21.59
CA GLU A 245 -27.92 12.83 22.89
C GLU A 245 -27.76 11.79 24.01
N ALA A 246 -28.23 10.57 23.75
CA ALA A 246 -28.07 9.43 24.66
C ALA A 246 -26.60 9.08 24.89
N PHE A 247 -25.72 9.38 23.93
CA PHE A 247 -24.28 9.22 24.08
C PHE A 247 -23.64 10.34 24.90
N ILE A 248 -23.99 11.61 24.61
CA ILE A 248 -23.35 12.82 25.16
C ILE A 248 -23.69 13.01 26.64
N GLU A 249 -24.97 12.95 27.00
CA GLU A 249 -25.44 13.39 28.32
C GLU A 249 -24.80 12.61 29.49
N PRO A 250 -24.71 11.26 29.46
CA PRO A 250 -24.09 10.50 30.54
C PRO A 250 -22.59 10.77 30.66
N ARG A 251 -21.89 10.91 29.52
CA ARG A 251 -20.44 11.15 29.49
C ARG A 251 -20.10 12.54 29.97
N GLN A 252 -20.92 13.53 29.63
CA GLN A 252 -20.75 14.88 30.15
C GLN A 252 -20.90 14.92 31.67
N ARG A 253 -21.87 14.20 32.24
CA ARG A 253 -22.00 14.06 33.70
C ARG A 253 -20.77 13.41 34.32
N MET A 254 -20.36 12.21 33.85
CA MET A 254 -19.20 11.49 34.38
C MET A 254 -17.89 12.30 34.33
N LEU A 255 -17.69 13.10 33.28
CA LEU A 255 -16.49 13.92 33.11
C LEU A 255 -16.51 15.21 33.95
N THR A 256 -17.64 15.56 34.58
CA THR A 256 -17.82 16.81 35.33
C THR A 256 -18.18 16.63 36.81
N ASP A 257 -18.74 15.48 37.21
CA ASP A 257 -19.09 15.17 38.60
C ASP A 257 -17.96 14.51 39.41
N GLY A 258 -16.83 14.20 38.75
CA GLY A 258 -15.66 13.60 39.37
C GLY A 258 -15.59 12.08 39.25
N THR A 259 -16.57 11.42 38.62
CA THR A 259 -16.53 9.97 38.35
C THR A 259 -15.38 9.59 37.42
N LEU A 260 -15.14 10.37 36.35
CA LEU A 260 -14.07 10.12 35.40
C LEU A 260 -13.13 11.34 35.32
N THR A 261 -11.92 11.18 35.85
CA THR A 261 -10.89 12.23 35.90
C THR A 261 -9.59 11.78 35.25
N GLU A 262 -8.72 12.73 34.92
CA GLU A 262 -7.46 12.49 34.19
C GLU A 262 -7.62 11.63 32.93
N PHE A 263 -8.79 11.68 32.31
CA PHE A 263 -9.13 10.88 31.15
C PHE A 263 -8.54 11.50 29.89
N CYS A 264 -7.93 10.65 29.07
CA CYS A 264 -7.47 10.96 27.74
C CYS A 264 -7.61 9.71 26.87
N GLU A 265 -8.00 9.91 25.62
CA GLU A 265 -8.05 8.87 24.60
C GLU A 265 -7.42 9.41 23.33
N TRP A 266 -6.55 8.61 22.70
CA TRP A 266 -5.83 9.01 21.50
C TRP A 266 -5.65 7.84 20.53
N GLU A 267 -5.55 8.18 19.26
CA GLU A 267 -5.29 7.24 18.19
C GLU A 267 -3.79 6.88 18.14
N VAL A 268 -3.48 5.60 17.97
CA VAL A 268 -2.10 5.09 17.81
C VAL A 268 -1.84 4.54 16.42
N GLY A 269 -2.89 4.22 15.66
CA GLY A 269 -2.81 3.78 14.28
C GLY A 269 -4.15 4.02 13.57
N GLU A 270 -4.10 4.30 12.26
CA GLU A 270 -5.29 4.54 11.47
C GLU A 270 -5.17 4.00 10.04
N ARG A 271 -6.30 3.60 9.48
CA ARG A 271 -6.48 3.37 8.05
C ARG A 271 -7.78 4.05 7.62
N THR A 272 -7.67 5.04 6.73
CA THR A 272 -8.82 5.74 6.14
C THR A 272 -8.95 5.40 4.66
N GLU A 273 -10.14 5.02 4.23
CA GLU A 273 -10.54 4.75 2.85
C GLU A 273 -11.65 5.74 2.47
N ILE A 274 -11.49 6.46 1.35
CA ILE A 274 -12.45 7.48 0.88
C ILE A 274 -12.98 7.05 -0.49
N PHE A 275 -14.31 7.03 -0.65
CA PHE A 275 -15.00 6.69 -1.89
C PHE A 275 -15.95 7.83 -2.27
N GLY A 276 -15.42 8.85 -2.96
CA GLY A 276 -16.16 10.03 -3.39
C GLY A 276 -16.71 10.85 -2.21
N THR A 277 -17.99 10.67 -1.88
CA THR A 277 -18.69 11.40 -0.80
C THR A 277 -18.91 10.57 0.47
N VAL A 278 -18.31 9.38 0.56
CA VAL A 278 -18.35 8.50 1.73
C VAL A 278 -16.92 8.12 2.09
N ALA A 279 -16.62 7.99 3.38
CA ALA A 279 -15.33 7.47 3.84
C ALA A 279 -15.50 6.53 5.03
N HIS A 280 -14.50 5.68 5.25
CA HIS A 280 -14.41 4.79 6.39
C HIS A 280 -13.02 4.86 7.01
N ARG A 281 -12.95 5.02 8.33
CA ARG A 281 -11.72 4.99 9.11
C ARG A 281 -11.73 3.84 10.08
N PHE A 282 -10.64 3.09 10.11
CA PHE A 282 -10.33 2.08 11.10
C PHE A 282 -9.24 2.65 11.99
N SER A 283 -9.49 2.73 13.29
CA SER A 283 -8.60 3.35 14.28
C SER A 283 -8.20 2.34 15.33
N GLU A 284 -6.90 2.23 15.60
CA GLU A 284 -6.37 1.66 16.83
C GLU A 284 -6.21 2.78 17.84
N TYR A 285 -6.70 2.60 19.06
CA TYR A 285 -6.68 3.65 20.06
C TYR A 285 -6.16 3.16 21.42
N ARG A 286 -5.64 4.11 22.21
CA ARG A 286 -5.30 3.94 23.63
C ARG A 286 -6.07 4.93 24.47
N LYS A 287 -6.39 4.53 25.70
CA LYS A 287 -7.02 5.38 26.70
C LYS A 287 -6.39 5.19 28.06
N THR A 288 -6.41 6.25 28.85
CA THR A 288 -6.01 6.24 30.27
C THR A 288 -6.94 7.14 31.04
N GLY A 289 -7.19 6.82 32.30
CA GLY A 289 -7.99 7.69 33.18
C GLY A 289 -8.03 7.18 34.61
N VAL A 290 -8.79 7.90 35.42
CA VAL A 290 -9.13 7.54 36.80
C VAL A 290 -10.65 7.45 36.89
N MET A 291 -11.17 6.25 37.12
CA MET A 291 -12.59 5.98 37.29
C MET A 291 -12.86 5.72 38.77
N ASP A 292 -13.72 6.51 39.41
CA ASP A 292 -14.08 6.38 40.83
C ASP A 292 -12.85 6.27 41.77
N GLY A 293 -11.78 6.99 41.43
CA GLY A 293 -10.51 7.01 42.19
C GLY A 293 -9.50 5.93 41.79
N GLU A 294 -9.87 4.96 40.94
CA GLU A 294 -8.98 3.90 40.46
C GLU A 294 -8.41 4.20 39.07
N ARG A 295 -7.08 4.12 38.93
CA ARG A 295 -6.41 4.36 37.64
C ARG A 295 -6.56 3.15 36.72
N PHE A 296 -6.87 3.42 35.46
CA PHE A 296 -6.97 2.40 34.42
C PHE A 296 -6.26 2.83 33.13
N GLU A 297 -5.88 1.83 32.33
CA GLU A 297 -5.43 1.98 30.96
C GLU A 297 -6.19 0.99 30.06
N GLY A 298 -6.39 1.33 28.81
CA GLY A 298 -7.07 0.47 27.84
C GLY A 298 -6.61 0.70 26.41
N THR A 299 -6.88 -0.28 25.57
CA THR A 299 -6.65 -0.26 24.12
C THR A 299 -7.90 -0.77 23.42
N GLY A 300 -8.11 -0.38 22.17
CA GLY A 300 -9.22 -0.92 21.40
C GLY A 300 -9.18 -0.52 19.94
N HIS A 301 -10.24 -0.90 19.24
CA HIS A 301 -10.46 -0.54 17.84
C HIS A 301 -11.72 0.30 17.70
N LYS A 302 -11.69 1.26 16.77
CA LYS A 302 -12.89 1.98 16.33
C LYS A 302 -13.04 1.86 14.82
N THR A 303 -14.28 1.80 14.37
CA THR A 303 -14.64 1.99 12.98
C THR A 303 -15.54 3.22 12.89
N THR A 304 -15.22 4.14 11.98
CA THR A 304 -15.96 5.40 11.82
C THR A 304 -16.31 5.57 10.36
N GLN A 305 -17.59 5.75 10.06
CA GLN A 305 -18.04 6.14 8.73
C GLN A 305 -18.24 7.66 8.68
N PHE A 306 -17.84 8.25 7.57
CA PHE A 306 -18.04 9.66 7.26
C PHE A 306 -18.85 9.83 5.99
N VAL A 307 -19.58 10.93 5.91
CA VAL A 307 -20.32 11.36 4.74
C VAL A 307 -20.02 12.83 4.46
N ARG A 308 -19.91 13.20 3.18
CA ARG A 308 -19.77 14.58 2.77
C ARG A 308 -21.14 15.25 2.74
N THR A 309 -21.27 16.35 3.48
CA THR A 309 -22.43 17.23 3.50
C THR A 309 -22.14 18.52 2.71
N PRO A 310 -23.14 19.38 2.43
CA PRO A 310 -22.89 20.70 1.85
C PRO A 310 -21.91 21.56 2.67
N ASP A 311 -21.82 21.34 3.98
CA ASP A 311 -20.99 22.07 4.94
C ASP A 311 -19.69 21.33 5.31
N GLY A 312 -19.25 20.39 4.46
CA GLY A 312 -18.04 19.57 4.64
C GLY A 312 -18.30 18.16 5.14
N TRP A 313 -17.24 17.45 5.51
CA TRP A 313 -17.34 16.09 6.02
C TRP A 313 -17.94 16.05 7.43
N ARG A 314 -18.70 14.98 7.72
CA ARG A 314 -19.27 14.69 9.04
C ARG A 314 -19.23 13.19 9.31
N MET A 315 -19.13 12.80 10.57
CA MET A 315 -19.30 11.42 11.00
C MET A 315 -20.77 11.02 10.88
N SER A 316 -21.05 9.87 10.27
CA SER A 316 -22.39 9.28 10.21
C SER A 316 -22.56 8.15 11.22
N SER A 317 -21.51 7.40 11.48
CA SER A 317 -21.53 6.34 12.50
C SER A 317 -20.16 6.05 13.07
N LEU A 318 -20.13 5.60 14.32
CA LEU A 318 -18.92 5.11 14.98
C LEU A 318 -19.25 3.87 15.79
N ALA A 319 -18.45 2.81 15.64
CA ALA A 319 -18.49 1.65 16.51
C ALA A 319 -17.13 1.46 17.18
N TRP A 320 -17.11 1.01 18.43
CA TRP A 320 -15.85 0.64 19.09
C TRP A 320 -15.95 -0.66 19.85
N ASP A 321 -14.79 -1.31 19.98
CA ASP A 321 -14.57 -2.49 20.79
C ASP A 321 -13.30 -2.32 21.63
N ASP A 322 -13.38 -2.71 22.90
CA ASP A 322 -12.27 -2.64 23.85
C ASP A 322 -11.54 -3.97 23.83
N MET A 323 -10.22 -3.94 23.67
CA MET A 323 -9.40 -5.13 23.79
C MET A 323 -9.11 -5.37 25.28
N ASP A 324 -9.85 -6.28 25.90
CA ASP A 324 -9.54 -6.75 27.24
C ASP A 324 -8.18 -7.46 27.24
N ARG A 325 -7.30 -7.10 28.19
CA ARG A 325 -6.18 -7.96 28.58
C ARG A 325 -6.75 -9.15 29.36
N GLY A 326 -7.28 -10.16 28.68
CA GLY A 326 -7.91 -11.27 29.38
C GLY A 326 -8.30 -12.48 28.53
N ALA A 327 -7.29 -13.23 28.08
CA ALA A 327 -7.23 -14.68 28.27
C ALA A 327 -5.76 -15.08 28.49
#